data_AF-A0A243S162-F1
#
_entry.id   AF-A0A243S162-F1
#
_cell.length_a   1.000
_cell.length_b   1.000
_cell.length_c   1.000
_cell.angle_alpha   90.00
_cell.angle_beta   90.00
_cell.angle_gamma   90.00
#
_symmetry.space_group_name_H-M   'P 1'
#
loop_
_entity.id
_entity.type
_entity.pdbx_description
1 polymer ?
#
loop_
_entity_poly.entity_id
_entity_poly.type
_entity_poly.pdbx_seq_one_letter_code
_entity_poly.pdbx_strand_id
1 'polypeptide(L)'
;MDRAVDLTAGTRLRTSAGADVEVTAVGTRTAEQTVHDLTVAGAHTYHVLAGSTPVLAHHAKKNKCSLEIDHVGQVDQDWVTKGAHVNMKDGMEVALRPDGKGGIRGEAIWLKNGTATQKQVDAVVATIESDPKVRADMIRLTKAAKEVFESGAKAMKEGRNPQWRFSNDRTAELPPLIEAMEKM
;
A
#
# COMPACT_ATOMS: atom_id res chain seq x y z
N MET A 1 6.02 13.30 3.79
CA MET A 1 7.35 13.92 3.95
C MET A 1 7.37 15.10 3.02
N ASP A 2 7.73 16.26 3.54
CA ASP A 2 7.69 17.51 2.79
C ASP A 2 8.92 17.63 1.90
N ARG A 3 8.78 18.21 0.71
CA ARG A 3 9.97 18.56 -0.10
C ARG A 3 10.66 19.73 0.57
N ALA A 4 11.95 19.93 0.32
CA ALA A 4 12.71 21.04 0.90
C ALA A 4 12.05 22.42 0.64
N VAL A 5 11.41 22.60 -0.52
CA VAL A 5 10.70 23.83 -0.89
C VAL A 5 9.38 24.04 -0.12
N ASP A 6 8.81 22.99 0.46
CA ASP A 6 7.57 23.04 1.22
C ASP A 6 7.81 23.30 2.73
N LEU A 7 9.08 23.31 3.18
CA LEU A 7 9.45 23.58 4.57
C LEU A 7 9.21 25.06 4.93
N THR A 8 8.74 25.30 6.16
CA THR A 8 8.55 26.64 6.72
C THR A 8 9.15 26.74 8.12
N ALA A 9 9.30 27.97 8.62
CA ALA A 9 9.61 28.15 10.03
C ALA A 9 8.50 27.50 10.89
N GLY A 10 8.88 26.72 11.90
CA GLY A 10 7.98 25.91 12.72
C GLY A 10 7.85 24.44 12.27
N THR A 11 8.30 24.06 11.06
CA THR A 11 8.29 22.64 10.65
C THR A 11 9.17 21.79 11.56
N ARG A 12 8.72 20.58 11.91
CA ARG A 12 9.45 19.64 12.78
C ARG A 12 10.18 18.57 11.96
N LEU A 13 11.48 18.40 12.19
CA LEU A 13 12.34 17.41 11.52
C LEU A 13 12.92 16.40 12.51
N ARG A 14 13.18 15.18 12.05
CA ARG A 14 13.67 14.07 12.89
C ARG A 14 15.20 14.01 12.93
N THR A 15 15.77 13.87 14.13
CA THR A 15 17.21 13.65 14.36
C THR A 15 17.56 12.15 14.37
N SER A 16 18.85 11.83 14.33
CA SER A 16 19.33 10.43 14.45
C SER A 16 19.03 9.77 15.80
N ALA A 17 18.86 10.55 16.86
CA ALA A 17 18.43 10.06 18.17
C ALA A 17 16.91 9.81 18.25
N GLY A 18 16.17 10.04 17.17
CA GLY A 18 14.72 9.95 17.18
C GLY A 18 14.06 11.05 18.01
N ALA A 19 14.68 12.22 18.12
CA ALA A 19 14.05 13.42 18.66
C ALA A 19 13.62 14.34 17.50
N ASP A 20 12.72 15.27 17.78
CA ASP A 20 12.27 16.25 16.79
C ASP A 20 12.93 17.61 17.06
N VAL A 21 13.41 18.28 16.01
CA VAL A 21 13.95 19.63 16.02
C VAL A 21 13.10 20.55 15.16
N GLU A 22 13.04 21.83 15.50
CA GLU A 22 12.24 22.82 14.78
C GLU A 22 13.08 23.58 13.76
N VAL A 23 12.54 23.77 12.56
CA VAL A 23 13.08 24.68 11.55
C VAL A 23 12.81 26.11 11.99
N THR A 24 13.85 26.88 12.27
CA THR A 24 13.70 28.27 12.75
C THR A 24 13.62 29.29 11.61
N ALA A 25 14.21 28.97 10.45
CA ALA A 25 14.18 29.79 9.25
C ALA A 25 14.44 28.95 8.00
N VAL A 26 13.98 29.42 6.84
CA VAL A 26 14.23 28.82 5.53
C VAL A 26 14.74 29.90 4.59
N GLY A 27 15.71 29.58 3.74
CA GLY A 27 16.24 30.49 2.74
C GLY A 27 16.54 29.77 1.43
N THR A 28 16.17 30.38 0.31
CA THR A 28 16.45 29.86 -1.03
C THR A 28 17.74 30.46 -1.55
N ARG A 29 18.65 29.61 -2.05
CA ARG A 29 19.89 30.04 -2.70
C ARG A 29 20.02 29.39 -4.06
N THR A 30 20.35 30.19 -5.07
CA THR A 30 20.69 29.73 -6.41
C THR A 30 22.20 29.81 -6.59
N ALA A 31 22.83 28.68 -6.92
CA ALA A 31 24.25 28.60 -7.23
C ALA A 31 24.52 27.41 -8.16
N GLU A 32 25.49 27.55 -9.05
CA GLU A 32 25.97 26.42 -9.85
C GLU A 32 26.97 25.62 -9.03
N GLN A 33 26.56 24.45 -8.55
CA GLN A 33 27.37 23.57 -7.70
C GLN A 33 27.05 22.12 -8.02
N THR A 34 28.05 21.24 -7.95
CA THR A 34 27.81 19.79 -7.96
C THR A 34 27.16 19.39 -6.64
N VAL A 35 26.01 18.74 -6.72
CA VAL A 35 25.32 18.13 -5.57
C VAL A 35 25.38 16.61 -5.68
N HIS A 36 25.38 15.93 -4.54
CA HIS A 36 25.42 14.48 -4.47
C HIS A 36 24.08 13.94 -3.98
N ASP A 37 23.75 12.75 -4.46
CA ASP A 37 22.52 12.05 -4.09
C ASP A 37 22.84 10.59 -3.73
N LEU A 38 22.08 10.01 -2.80
CA LEU A 38 22.31 8.66 -2.31
C LEU A 38 21.04 7.82 -2.43
N THR A 39 21.09 6.80 -3.28
CA THR A 39 20.06 5.78 -3.34
C THR A 39 20.37 4.68 -2.32
N VAL A 40 19.54 4.58 -1.28
CA VAL A 40 19.56 3.45 -0.33
C VAL A 40 18.40 2.50 -0.62
N ALA A 41 18.63 1.19 -0.45
CA ALA A 41 17.56 0.21 -0.54
C ALA A 41 16.62 0.29 0.69
N GLY A 42 15.37 -0.12 0.54
CA GLY A 42 14.40 -0.20 1.63
C GLY A 42 13.68 1.12 1.89
N ALA A 43 13.87 1.72 3.07
CA ALA A 43 13.11 2.89 3.53
C ALA A 43 13.40 4.19 2.75
N HIS A 44 14.39 4.18 1.86
CA HIS A 44 14.78 5.35 1.06
C HIS A 44 15.15 6.57 1.92
N THR A 45 15.50 6.36 3.18
CA THR A 45 15.90 7.38 4.14
C THR A 45 17.32 7.15 4.64
N TYR A 46 18.10 8.22 4.77
CA TYR A 46 19.46 8.19 5.31
C TYR A 46 19.74 9.47 6.11
N HIS A 47 20.71 9.40 7.01
CA HIS A 47 21.14 10.60 7.74
C HIS A 47 22.18 11.37 6.93
N VAL A 48 21.98 12.69 6.84
CA VAL A 48 22.97 13.64 6.33
C VAL A 48 23.39 14.57 7.45
N LEU A 49 24.67 14.94 7.49
CA LEU A 49 25.19 15.89 8.46
C LEU A 49 25.05 17.31 7.90
N ALA A 50 24.13 18.08 8.45
CA ALA A 50 23.98 19.51 8.15
C ALA A 50 24.77 20.33 9.17
N GLY A 51 25.99 20.73 8.81
CA GLY A 51 26.95 21.31 9.78
C GLY A 51 27.39 20.26 10.79
N SER A 52 26.96 20.37 12.04
CA SER A 52 27.16 19.36 13.10
C SER A 52 25.88 18.59 13.47
N THR A 53 24.74 18.89 12.81
CA THR A 53 23.44 18.32 13.15
C THR A 53 23.04 17.23 12.16
N PRO A 54 22.88 15.97 12.58
CA PRO A 54 22.37 14.92 11.72
C PRO A 54 20.86 15.09 11.50
N VAL A 55 20.44 15.15 10.24
CA VAL A 55 19.02 15.21 9.84
C VAL A 55 18.66 13.99 9.00
N LEU A 56 17.43 13.50 9.13
CA LEU A 56 16.92 12.40 8.33
C LEU A 56 16.46 12.92 6.95
N ALA A 57 17.18 12.54 5.89
CA ALA A 57 16.83 12.84 4.50
C ALA A 57 16.09 11.66 3.86
N HIS A 58 15.16 11.94 2.95
CA HIS A 58 14.43 10.94 2.19
C HIS A 58 14.63 11.16 0.69
N HIS A 59 15.15 10.14 0.01
CA HIS A 59 15.39 10.12 -1.42
C HIS A 59 14.62 8.98 -2.06
N ALA A 60 13.48 9.28 -2.67
CA ALA A 60 12.74 8.32 -3.48
C ALA A 60 12.28 8.95 -4.80
N LYS A 61 12.16 8.13 -5.85
CA LYS A 61 11.47 8.52 -7.07
C LYS A 61 9.99 8.81 -6.75
N LYS A 62 9.34 9.71 -7.48
CA LYS A 62 7.91 10.08 -7.24
C LYS A 62 6.95 8.88 -7.16
N ASN A 63 7.25 7.80 -7.88
CA ASN A 63 6.45 6.58 -7.89
C ASN A 63 6.96 5.49 -6.93
N LYS A 64 8.02 5.74 -6.16
CA LYS A 64 8.51 4.85 -5.09
C LYS A 64 8.14 5.45 -3.74
N CYS A 65 7.67 4.61 -2.80
CA CYS A 65 7.04 5.04 -1.54
C CYS A 65 5.73 5.80 -1.75
N SER A 66 4.92 5.33 -2.70
CA SER A 66 3.57 5.86 -2.90
C SER A 66 2.62 5.30 -1.83
N LEU A 67 1.74 6.16 -1.34
CA LEU A 67 0.56 5.76 -0.56
C LEU A 67 -0.68 5.60 -1.45
N GLU A 68 -0.51 5.72 -2.76
CA GLU A 68 -1.59 5.66 -3.74
C GLU A 68 -1.74 4.25 -4.30
N ILE A 69 -3.00 3.84 -4.42
CA ILE A 69 -3.42 2.68 -5.21
C ILE A 69 -3.16 2.99 -6.69
N ASP A 70 -2.61 2.02 -7.41
CA ASP A 70 -2.52 2.06 -8.88
C ASP A 70 -3.82 1.52 -9.48
N HIS A 71 -4.17 0.29 -9.14
CA HIS A 71 -5.41 -0.35 -9.56
C HIS A 71 -5.78 -1.54 -8.65
N VAL A 72 -7.02 -2.00 -8.76
CA VAL A 72 -7.43 -3.31 -8.23
C VAL A 72 -7.02 -4.38 -9.26
N GLY A 73 -6.23 -5.37 -8.85
CA GLY A 73 -5.71 -6.39 -9.74
C GLY A 73 -6.81 -7.14 -10.49
N GLN A 74 -6.52 -7.60 -11.71
CA GLN A 74 -7.47 -8.46 -12.43
C GLN A 74 -7.71 -9.76 -11.67
N VAL A 75 -8.92 -10.27 -11.77
CA VAL A 75 -9.36 -11.52 -11.13
C VAL A 75 -8.70 -12.69 -11.86
N ASP A 76 -7.65 -13.24 -11.26
CA ASP A 76 -6.83 -14.34 -11.79
C ASP A 76 -6.48 -15.35 -10.67
N GLN A 77 -5.81 -16.45 -11.03
CA GLN A 77 -5.35 -17.55 -10.19
C GLN A 77 -4.66 -17.11 -8.89
N ASP A 78 -3.99 -15.96 -8.89
CA ASP A 78 -3.32 -15.39 -7.72
C ASP A 78 -4.30 -14.98 -6.60
N TRP A 79 -5.53 -14.59 -6.94
CA TRP A 79 -6.57 -14.25 -5.95
C TRP A 79 -6.91 -15.44 -5.06
N VAL A 80 -6.81 -16.66 -5.58
CA VAL A 80 -7.02 -17.88 -4.77
C VAL A 80 -6.04 -17.95 -3.60
N THR A 81 -4.80 -17.51 -3.82
CA THR A 81 -3.75 -17.58 -2.79
C THR A 81 -3.73 -16.32 -1.93
N LYS A 82 -3.82 -15.14 -2.54
CA LYS A 82 -3.66 -13.85 -1.87
C LYS A 82 -4.98 -13.21 -1.42
N GLY A 83 -6.12 -13.72 -1.86
CA GLY A 83 -7.41 -13.08 -1.69
C GLY A 83 -7.56 -11.82 -2.53
N ALA A 84 -8.64 -11.08 -2.26
CA ALA A 84 -8.90 -9.80 -2.89
C ALA A 84 -7.81 -8.79 -2.48
N HIS A 85 -7.17 -8.14 -3.45
CA HIS A 85 -6.03 -7.25 -3.20
C HIS A 85 -5.95 -6.10 -4.21
N VAL A 86 -5.19 -5.08 -3.86
CA VAL A 86 -4.88 -3.94 -4.72
C VAL A 86 -3.38 -3.85 -4.97
N ASN A 87 -3.04 -3.33 -6.15
CA ASN A 87 -1.68 -3.02 -6.54
C ASN A 87 -1.42 -1.53 -6.29
N MET A 88 -0.34 -1.22 -5.59
CA MET A 88 0.09 0.16 -5.32
C MET A 88 1.06 0.64 -6.41
N LYS A 89 1.17 1.96 -6.59
CA LYS A 89 2.04 2.54 -7.64
C LYS A 89 3.53 2.23 -7.51
N ASP A 90 3.98 1.87 -6.31
CA ASP A 90 5.36 1.47 -6.07
C ASP A 90 5.60 -0.05 -6.18
N GLY A 91 4.58 -0.79 -6.63
CA GLY A 91 4.64 -2.22 -6.85
C GLY A 91 4.46 -3.07 -5.59
N MET A 92 4.05 -2.47 -4.47
CA MET A 92 3.59 -3.21 -3.30
C MET A 92 2.13 -3.67 -3.50
N GLU A 93 1.75 -4.73 -2.79
CA GLU A 93 0.40 -5.26 -2.80
C GLU A 93 -0.18 -5.30 -1.39
N VAL A 94 -1.44 -4.93 -1.27
CA VAL A 94 -2.20 -4.99 -0.02
C VAL A 94 -3.47 -5.78 -0.27
N ALA A 95 -3.64 -6.83 0.52
CA ALA A 95 -4.83 -7.67 0.49
C ALA A 95 -5.90 -7.08 1.41
N LEU A 96 -7.14 -7.04 0.95
CA LEU A 96 -8.27 -6.69 1.80
C LEU A 96 -8.87 -7.94 2.43
N ARG A 97 -9.27 -7.82 3.69
CA ARG A 97 -9.90 -8.86 4.49
C ARG A 97 -11.09 -8.30 5.24
N PRO A 98 -12.10 -9.13 5.56
CA PRO A 98 -13.06 -8.77 6.59
C PRO A 98 -12.31 -8.63 7.93
N ASP A 99 -12.70 -7.64 8.73
CA ASP A 99 -12.15 -7.42 10.08
C ASP A 99 -12.85 -8.27 11.17
N GLY A 100 -13.93 -8.98 10.80
CA GLY A 100 -14.77 -9.77 11.70
C GLY A 100 -15.80 -8.96 12.50
N LYS A 101 -15.84 -7.64 12.32
CA LYS A 101 -16.75 -6.68 12.98
C LYS A 101 -17.68 -5.97 12.00
N GLY A 102 -17.65 -6.37 10.73
CA GLY A 102 -18.44 -5.77 9.65
C GLY A 102 -17.72 -4.66 8.89
N GLY A 103 -16.43 -4.44 9.18
CA GLY A 103 -15.54 -3.56 8.44
C GLY A 103 -14.49 -4.33 7.63
N ILE A 104 -13.50 -3.60 7.13
CA ILE A 104 -12.37 -4.16 6.39
C ILE A 104 -11.06 -3.91 7.14
N ARG A 105 -10.06 -4.75 6.84
CA ARG A 105 -8.67 -4.52 7.22
C ARG A 105 -7.76 -4.86 6.05
N GLY A 106 -6.62 -4.20 5.97
CA GLY A 106 -5.57 -4.54 5.01
C GLY A 106 -4.54 -5.50 5.60
N GLU A 107 -3.96 -6.34 4.75
CA GLU A 107 -2.83 -7.21 5.05
C GLU A 107 -1.74 -7.00 4.00
N ALA A 108 -0.49 -6.80 4.43
CA ALA A 108 0.63 -6.72 3.51
C ALA A 108 0.91 -8.08 2.87
N ILE A 109 1.08 -8.09 1.55
CA ILE A 109 1.48 -9.28 0.80
C ILE A 109 3.00 -9.30 0.66
N TRP A 110 3.61 -10.47 0.86
CA TRP A 110 5.03 -10.66 0.57
C TRP A 110 5.29 -10.85 -0.92
N LEU A 111 6.22 -10.03 -1.43
CA LEU A 111 6.69 -10.03 -2.80
C LEU A 111 8.22 -10.12 -2.79
N LYS A 112 8.81 -10.49 -3.94
CA LYS A 112 10.28 -10.58 -4.08
C LYS A 112 11.01 -9.27 -3.78
N ASN A 113 10.34 -8.13 -3.98
CA ASN A 113 10.86 -6.78 -3.76
C ASN A 113 10.51 -6.20 -2.37
N GLY A 114 9.81 -6.96 -1.51
CA GLY A 114 9.42 -6.52 -0.17
C GLY A 114 7.96 -6.80 0.16
N THR A 115 7.49 -6.14 1.21
CA THR A 115 6.11 -6.17 1.71
C THR A 115 5.64 -4.74 1.92
N ALA A 116 4.35 -4.47 1.71
CA ALA A 116 3.79 -3.16 2.04
C ALA A 116 4.04 -2.80 3.51
N THR A 117 4.38 -1.54 3.77
CA THR A 117 4.51 -0.99 5.12
C THR A 117 3.13 -0.79 5.76
N GLN A 118 3.05 -0.67 7.08
CA GLN A 118 1.77 -0.40 7.76
C GLN A 118 1.11 0.89 7.26
N LYS A 119 1.87 1.95 7.01
CA LYS A 119 1.33 3.19 6.43
C LYS A 119 0.68 2.99 5.06
N GLN A 120 1.24 2.09 4.26
CA GLN A 120 0.69 1.75 2.95
C GLN A 120 -0.60 0.94 3.10
N VAL A 121 -0.61 -0.02 4.02
CA VAL A 121 -1.81 -0.78 4.37
C VAL A 121 -2.92 0.16 4.85
N ASP A 122 -2.61 1.07 5.77
CA ASP A 122 -3.56 2.05 6.30
C ASP A 122 -4.06 3.01 5.20
N ALA A 123 -3.17 3.47 4.32
CA ALA A 123 -3.54 4.33 3.19
C ALA A 123 -4.46 3.62 2.19
N VAL A 124 -4.24 2.32 1.93
CA VAL A 124 -5.13 1.51 1.11
C VAL A 124 -6.51 1.41 1.74
N VAL A 125 -6.59 1.07 3.04
CA VAL A 125 -7.88 0.99 3.76
C VAL A 125 -8.60 2.33 3.72
N ALA A 126 -7.91 3.42 4.05
CA ALA A 126 -8.47 4.77 4.01
C ALA A 126 -8.94 5.16 2.60
N THR A 127 -8.24 4.73 1.55
CA THR A 127 -8.64 5.00 0.16
C THR A 127 -9.91 4.23 -0.21
N ILE A 128 -10.04 2.96 0.20
CA ILE A 128 -11.25 2.17 -0.04
C ILE A 128 -12.45 2.80 0.69
N GLU A 129 -12.26 3.28 1.91
CA GLU A 129 -13.32 3.95 2.68
C GLU A 129 -13.73 5.29 2.04
N SER A 130 -12.76 6.11 1.62
CA SER A 130 -13.01 7.50 1.19
C SER A 130 -13.30 7.67 -0.30
N ASP A 131 -12.79 6.81 -1.18
CA ASP A 131 -12.99 6.91 -2.64
C ASP A 131 -14.06 5.93 -3.14
N PRO A 132 -15.27 6.41 -3.49
CA PRO A 132 -16.36 5.55 -3.94
C PRO A 132 -16.08 4.87 -5.29
N LYS A 133 -15.21 5.42 -6.14
CA LYS A 133 -14.87 4.80 -7.43
C LYS A 133 -13.98 3.60 -7.22
N VAL A 134 -12.91 3.77 -6.44
CA VAL A 134 -12.00 2.66 -6.11
C VAL A 134 -12.75 1.57 -5.33
N ARG A 135 -13.63 1.96 -4.40
CA ARG A 135 -14.49 1.02 -3.67
C ARG A 135 -15.43 0.24 -4.60
N ALA A 136 -16.09 0.91 -5.54
CA ALA A 136 -16.98 0.26 -6.50
C ALA A 136 -16.22 -0.75 -7.38
N ASP A 137 -15.03 -0.41 -7.84
CA ASP A 137 -14.18 -1.35 -8.61
C ASP A 137 -13.74 -2.55 -7.77
N MET A 138 -13.38 -2.32 -6.51
CA MET A 138 -13.03 -3.39 -5.58
C MET A 138 -14.20 -4.34 -5.34
N ILE A 139 -15.41 -3.82 -5.12
CA ILE A 139 -16.64 -4.61 -4.97
C ILE A 139 -16.90 -5.42 -6.24
N ARG A 140 -16.83 -4.79 -7.41
CA ARG A 140 -17.08 -5.43 -8.71
C ARG A 140 -16.15 -6.62 -8.93
N LEU A 141 -14.84 -6.44 -8.71
CA LEU A 141 -13.85 -7.50 -8.91
C LEU A 141 -13.95 -8.58 -7.84
N THR A 142 -14.26 -8.22 -6.59
CA THR A 142 -14.48 -9.20 -5.51
C THR A 142 -15.71 -10.07 -5.79
N LYS A 143 -16.79 -9.50 -6.35
CA LYS A 143 -17.96 -10.26 -6.81
C LYS A 143 -17.60 -11.23 -7.94
N ALA A 144 -16.85 -10.77 -8.95
CA ALA A 144 -16.40 -11.62 -10.03
C ALA A 144 -15.50 -12.77 -9.53
N ALA A 145 -14.58 -12.50 -8.60
CA ALA A 145 -13.75 -13.53 -7.97
C ALA A 145 -14.59 -14.55 -7.20
N LYS A 146 -15.61 -14.08 -6.47
CA LYS A 146 -16.55 -14.96 -5.74
C LYS A 146 -17.22 -15.96 -6.67
N GLU A 147 -17.71 -15.54 -7.82
CA GLU A 147 -18.34 -16.44 -8.81
C GLU A 147 -17.36 -17.53 -9.29
N VAL A 148 -16.13 -17.16 -9.61
CA VAL A 148 -15.10 -18.12 -10.03
C VAL A 148 -14.78 -19.10 -8.90
N PHE A 149 -14.66 -18.60 -7.67
CA PHE A 149 -14.36 -19.41 -6.49
C PHE A 149 -15.46 -20.42 -6.19
N GLU A 150 -16.72 -19.99 -6.19
CA GLU A 150 -17.87 -20.87 -5.99
C GLU A 150 -17.98 -21.92 -7.10
N SER A 151 -17.73 -21.55 -8.35
CA SER A 151 -17.72 -22.48 -9.48
C SER A 151 -16.61 -23.54 -9.33
N GLY A 152 -15.44 -23.13 -8.85
CA GLY A 152 -14.30 -24.00 -8.59
C GLY A 152 -14.56 -24.96 -7.43
N ALA A 153 -15.08 -24.44 -6.31
CA ALA A 153 -15.49 -25.24 -5.16
C ALA A 153 -16.55 -26.28 -5.53
N LYS A 154 -17.52 -25.91 -6.38
CA LYS A 154 -18.52 -26.84 -6.91
C LYS A 154 -17.90 -27.93 -7.79
N ALA A 155 -17.02 -27.55 -8.74
CA ALA A 155 -16.34 -28.51 -9.60
C ALA A 155 -15.54 -29.54 -8.79
N MET A 156 -14.81 -29.10 -7.76
CA MET A 156 -14.06 -29.99 -6.88
C MET A 156 -14.97 -30.97 -6.12
N LYS A 157 -16.12 -30.51 -5.60
CA LYS A 157 -17.11 -31.39 -4.95
C LYS A 157 -17.69 -32.45 -5.89
N GLU A 158 -17.78 -32.13 -7.18
CA GLU A 158 -18.29 -33.03 -8.22
C GLU A 158 -17.19 -33.91 -8.85
N GLY A 159 -15.95 -33.86 -8.34
CA GLY A 159 -14.82 -34.60 -8.90
C GLY A 159 -14.35 -34.11 -10.28
N ARG A 160 -14.75 -32.90 -10.67
CA ARG A 160 -14.32 -32.24 -11.92
C ARG A 160 -13.13 -31.33 -11.65
N ASN A 161 -12.30 -31.10 -12.67
CA ASN A 161 -11.21 -30.14 -12.56
C ASN A 161 -11.76 -28.71 -12.58
N PRO A 162 -11.48 -27.89 -11.54
CA PRO A 162 -11.80 -26.47 -11.57
C PRO A 162 -10.93 -25.72 -12.59
N GLN A 163 -11.41 -24.57 -13.07
CA GLN A 163 -10.64 -23.67 -13.94
C GLN A 163 -9.31 -23.24 -13.29
N TRP A 164 -9.34 -23.00 -11.97
CA TRP A 164 -8.19 -22.59 -11.18
C TRP A 164 -7.81 -23.63 -10.14
N ARG A 165 -6.53 -23.66 -9.79
CA ARG A 165 -6.01 -24.53 -8.72
C ARG A 165 -6.32 -23.91 -7.36
N PHE A 166 -7.25 -24.50 -6.62
CA PHE A 166 -7.62 -24.08 -5.26
C PHE A 166 -6.70 -24.70 -4.22
N SER A 167 -5.45 -24.22 -4.14
CA SER A 167 -4.51 -24.64 -3.10
C SER A 167 -4.88 -24.12 -1.71
N ASN A 168 -5.53 -22.94 -1.65
CA ASN A 168 -6.11 -22.35 -0.45
C ASN A 168 -7.54 -21.89 -0.78
N ASP A 169 -8.55 -22.45 -0.10
CA ASP A 169 -9.92 -22.01 -0.28
C ASP A 169 -10.19 -20.74 0.57
N ARG A 170 -10.22 -19.59 -0.10
CA ARG A 170 -10.54 -18.28 0.50
C ARG A 170 -11.97 -17.83 0.17
N THR A 171 -12.82 -18.72 -0.33
CA THR A 171 -14.20 -18.40 -0.77
C THR A 171 -15.05 -17.81 0.35
N ALA A 172 -14.89 -18.32 1.57
CA ALA A 172 -15.65 -17.87 2.74
C ALA A 172 -15.35 -16.42 3.15
N GLU A 173 -14.21 -15.85 2.74
CA GLU A 173 -13.81 -14.48 3.08
C GLU A 173 -14.48 -13.43 2.18
N LEU A 174 -14.91 -13.81 0.97
CA LEU A 174 -15.39 -12.86 -0.04
C LEU A 174 -16.76 -12.26 0.29
N PRO A 175 -17.79 -13.03 0.75
CA PRO A 175 -19.08 -12.45 1.10
C PRO A 175 -19.02 -11.38 2.21
N PRO A 176 -18.41 -11.62 3.39
CA PRO A 176 -18.35 -10.60 4.43
C PRO A 176 -17.49 -9.39 4.03
N LEU A 177 -16.50 -9.58 3.15
CA LEU A 177 -15.70 -8.48 2.61
C LEU A 177 -16.54 -7.58 1.69
N ILE A 178 -17.33 -8.17 0.79
CA ILE A 178 -18.26 -7.42 -0.09
C ILE A 178 -19.25 -6.63 0.76
N GLU A 179 -19.88 -7.29 1.75
CA GLU A 179 -20.86 -6.66 2.62
C GLU A 179 -20.26 -5.49 3.41
N ALA A 180 -19.03 -5.63 3.92
CA ALA A 180 -18.33 -4.55 4.61
C ALA A 180 -18.11 -3.34 3.70
N MET A 181 -17.68 -3.55 2.45
CA MET A 181 -17.45 -2.47 1.49
C MET A 181 -18.76 -1.82 1.00
N GLU A 182 -19.86 -2.56 0.89
CA GLU A 182 -21.16 -2.02 0.46
C GLU A 182 -21.82 -1.12 1.51
N LYS A 183 -21.45 -1.28 2.79
CA LYS A 183 -21.98 -0.48 3.91
C LYS A 183 -21.25 0.85 4.13
N MET A 184 -20.12 1.08 3.44
CA MET A 184 -19.24 2.25 3.58
C MET A 184 -19.65 3.44 2.72
#